data_AF-A0A945H3B1-F1
#
_entry.id   AF-A0A945H3B1-F1
#
_cell.length_a   1.000
_cell.length_b   1.000
_cell.length_c   1.000
_cell.angle_alpha   90.00
_cell.angle_beta   90.00
_cell.angle_gamma   90.00
#
_symmetry.space_group_name_H-M   'P 1'
#
loop_
_entity.id
_entity.type
_entity.pdbx_description
1 polymer ?
#
loop_
_entity_poly.entity_id
_entity_poly.type
_entity_poly.pdbx_seq_one_letter_code
_entity_poly.pdbx_strand_id
1 'polypeptide(L)' 'MINFKHILLMTMSAILFSGCIVGDVVALPFRVTGAVVNVVAPDVVGDTITDAGDVLDAAIPF' A
#
# COMPACT_ATOMS: atom_id res chain seq x y z
N MET A 1 -13.19 -32.89 -3.50
CA MET A 1 -13.99 -32.52 -2.31
C MET A 1 -13.15 -31.55 -1.49
N ILE A 2 -13.49 -30.25 -1.53
CA ILE A 2 -12.74 -29.22 -0.81
C ILE A 2 -13.09 -29.34 0.67
N ASN A 3 -12.12 -29.69 1.50
CA ASN A 3 -12.31 -29.84 2.94
C ASN A 3 -12.50 -28.47 3.61
N PHE A 4 -13.25 -28.42 4.73
CA PHE A 4 -13.53 -27.18 5.49
C PHE A 4 -12.26 -26.40 5.86
N LYS A 5 -11.17 -27.10 6.20
CA LYS A 5 -9.84 -26.51 6.45
C LYS A 5 -9.30 -25.72 5.26
N HIS A 6 -9.57 -26.13 4.03
CA HIS A 6 -9.10 -25.45 2.82
C HIS A 6 -9.93 -24.19 2.52
N ILE A 7 -11.23 -24.21 2.80
CA ILE A 7 -12.11 -23.04 2.68
C ILE A 7 -11.66 -21.94 3.66
N LEU A 8 -11.40 -22.30 4.92
CA LEU A 8 -10.92 -21.36 5.93
C LEU A 8 -9.57 -20.73 5.57
N LEU A 9 -8.65 -21.52 5.00
CA LEU A 9 -7.34 -21.04 4.56
C LEU A 9 -7.45 -20.06 3.38
N MET A 10 -8.28 -20.37 2.39
CA MET A 10 -8.54 -19.48 1.25
C MET A 10 -9.15 -18.14 1.68
N THR A 11 -10.14 -18.16 2.56
CA THR A 11 -10.78 -16.92 3.04
C THR A 11 -9.81 -16.05 3.84
N MET A 12 -8.99 -16.63 4.71
CA MET A 12 -7.97 -15.87 5.44
C MET A 12 -6.91 -15.27 4.51
N SER A 13 -6.43 -16.05 3.54
CA SER A 13 -5.50 -15.50 2.54
C SER A 13 -6.14 -14.39 1.71
N ALA A 14 -7.40 -14.53 1.31
CA ALA A 14 -8.08 -13.50 0.53
C ALA A 14 -8.21 -12.18 1.30
N ILE A 15 -8.53 -12.24 2.60
CA ILE A 15 -8.62 -11.03 3.45
C ILE A 15 -7.24 -10.39 3.63
N LEU A 16 -6.19 -11.20 3.81
CA LEU A 16 -4.81 -10.71 3.95
C LEU A 16 -4.28 -10.07 2.65
N PHE A 17 -4.58 -10.66 1.49
CA PHE A 17 -4.12 -10.15 0.19
C PHE A 17 -4.98 -8.99 -0.32
N SER A 18 -6.30 -8.98 -0.07
CA SER A 18 -7.16 -7.83 -0.39
C SER A 18 -6.68 -6.58 0.29
N GLY A 19 -6.15 -6.74 1.50
CA GLY A 19 -5.51 -5.66 2.18
C GLY A 19 -4.25 -5.13 1.49
N CYS A 20 -3.24 -5.99 1.34
CA CYS A 20 -1.94 -5.62 0.79
C CYS A 20 -2.06 -4.93 -0.58
N ILE A 21 -3.05 -5.33 -1.39
CA ILE A 21 -3.37 -4.69 -2.68
C ILE A 21 -3.95 -3.28 -2.49
N VAL A 22 -4.81 -3.07 -1.49
CA VAL A 22 -5.42 -1.76 -1.21
C VAL A 22 -4.39 -0.79 -0.64
N GLY A 23 -3.54 -1.22 0.29
CA GLY A 23 -2.45 -0.40 0.83
C GLY A 23 -1.51 0.09 -0.27
N ASP A 24 -1.05 -0.84 -1.13
CA ASP A 24 -0.09 -0.53 -2.20
C ASP A 24 -0.71 0.38 -3.29
N VAL A 25 -1.97 0.15 -3.68
CA VAL A 25 -2.68 1.01 -4.66
C VAL A 25 -2.90 2.43 -4.13
N VAL A 26 -3.13 2.59 -2.83
CA VAL A 26 -3.33 3.91 -2.21
C VAL A 26 -1.99 4.62 -2.01
N ALA A 27 -0.91 3.91 -1.65
CA ALA A 27 0.41 4.49 -1.42
C ALA A 27 1.16 4.85 -2.71
N LEU A 28 1.00 4.06 -3.79
CA LEU A 28 1.62 4.26 -5.10
C LEU A 28 1.50 5.70 -5.66
N PRO A 29 0.32 6.33 -5.74
CA PRO A 29 0.21 7.69 -6.28
C PRO A 29 0.96 8.73 -5.43
N PHE A 30 1.09 8.54 -4.12
CA PHE A 30 1.90 9.43 -3.27
C PHE A 30 3.39 9.24 -3.54
N ARG A 31 3.88 7.99 -3.62
CA ARG A 31 5.28 7.71 -3.99
C ARG A 31 5.64 8.29 -5.37
N VAL A 32 4.76 8.12 -6.36
CA VAL A 32 4.96 8.65 -7.73
C VAL A 32 4.90 10.17 -7.74
N THR A 33 3.95 10.78 -7.03
CA THR A 33 3.83 12.25 -6.96
C THR A 33 5.03 12.86 -6.23
N GLY A 34 5.48 12.26 -5.13
CA GLY A 34 6.68 12.70 -4.41
C GLY A 34 7.93 12.68 -5.29
N ALA A 35 8.13 11.58 -6.04
CA ALA A 35 9.23 11.46 -6.99
C ALA A 35 9.18 12.51 -8.11
N VAL A 36 7.99 12.81 -8.65
CA VAL A 36 7.83 13.84 -9.70
C VAL A 36 8.03 15.25 -9.14
N VAL A 37 7.48 15.54 -7.96
CA VAL A 37 7.59 16.86 -7.31
C VAL A 37 9.04 17.15 -6.91
N ASN A 38 9.82 16.13 -6.55
CA ASN A 38 11.24 16.29 -6.23
C ASN A 38 12.08 16.82 -7.42
N VAL A 39 11.62 16.64 -8.66
CA VAL A 39 12.27 17.19 -9.86
C VAL A 39 12.15 18.72 -9.91
N VAL A 40 11.09 19.30 -9.35
CA VAL A 40 10.76 20.74 -9.47
C VAL A 40 10.94 21.49 -8.16
N ALA A 41 10.74 20.83 -7.02
CA ALA A 41 10.89 21.37 -5.67
C ALA A 41 11.68 20.37 -4.81
N PRO A 42 13.02 20.45 -4.85
CA PRO A 42 13.87 19.44 -4.23
C PRO A 42 13.74 19.39 -2.70
N ASP A 43 13.88 18.16 -2.20
CA ASP A 43 14.22 17.72 -0.84
C ASP A 43 13.20 17.96 0.29
N VAL A 44 12.34 18.98 0.25
CA VAL A 44 11.37 19.21 1.35
C VAL A 44 9.96 18.76 0.98
N VAL A 45 9.53 19.03 -0.25
CA VAL A 45 8.15 18.76 -0.68
C VAL A 45 8.03 17.37 -1.30
N GLY A 46 9.01 16.95 -2.13
CA GLY A 46 9.03 15.61 -2.69
C GLY A 46 9.14 14.51 -1.62
N ASP A 47 9.99 14.75 -0.62
CA ASP A 47 10.26 13.78 0.45
C ASP A 47 9.06 13.68 1.41
N THR A 48 8.42 14.80 1.77
CA THR A 48 7.21 14.76 2.62
C THR A 48 6.02 14.07 1.96
N ILE A 49 5.89 14.18 0.64
CA ILE A 49 4.84 13.46 -0.11
C ILE A 49 5.16 11.96 -0.19
N THR A 50 6.44 11.60 -0.33
CA THR A 50 6.88 10.21 -0.32
C THR A 50 6.68 9.58 1.05
N ASP A 51 7.05 10.27 2.12
CA ASP A 51 6.83 9.86 3.51
C ASP A 51 5.34 9.71 3.82
N ALA A 52 4.47 10.57 3.28
CA ALA A 52 3.03 10.40 3.41
C ALA A 52 2.54 9.11 2.74
N GLY A 53 3.11 8.76 1.58
CA GLY A 53 2.85 7.46 0.93
C GLY A 53 3.29 6.27 1.77
N ASP A 54 4.47 6.35 2.39
CA ASP A 54 5.01 5.30 3.27
C ASP A 54 4.19 5.16 4.57
N VAL A 55 3.71 6.27 5.12
CA VAL A 55 2.81 6.26 6.28
C VAL A 55 1.46 5.64 5.92
N LEU A 56 0.92 5.91 4.75
CA LEU A 56 -0.33 5.30 4.29
C LEU A 56 -0.18 3.78 4.08
N ASP A 57 0.95 3.36 3.51
CA ASP A 57 1.33 1.94 3.36
C ASP A 57 1.45 1.25 4.73
N ALA A 58 2.04 1.93 5.72
CA ALA A 58 2.19 1.39 7.08
C ALA A 58 0.92 1.48 7.95
N ALA A 59 0.04 2.46 7.70
CA ALA A 59 -1.16 2.72 8.48
C ALA A 59 -2.40 1.98 7.98
N ILE A 60 -2.33 1.38 6.79
CA ILE A 60 -3.32 0.44 6.28
C ILE A 60 -2.78 -0.96 6.62
N PRO A 61 -3.02 -1.50 7.85
CA PRO A 61 -2.93 -2.94 8.02
C PRO A 61 -4.02 -3.51 7.13
N PHE A 62 -3.78 -4.65 6.50
CA PHE A 62 -4.59 -5.08 5.36
C PHE A 62 -4.56 -3.99 4.29
#